data_AF-A0A7X0FRA1-F1
#
_entry.id   AF-A0A7X0FRA1-F1
#
_cell.length_a   1.000
_cell.length_b   1.000
_cell.length_c   1.000
_cell.angle_alpha   90.00
_cell.angle_beta   90.00
_cell.angle_gamma   90.00
#
_symmetry.space_group_name_H-M   'P 1'
#
loop_
_entity.id
_entity.type
_entity.pdbx_description
1 polymer ?
#
loop_
_entity_poly.entity_id
_entity_poly.type
_entity_poly.pdbx_seq_one_letter_code
_entity_poly.pdbx_strand_id
1 'polypeptide(L)'
;MGGSISITGTAAVPDASFVVELRDAEETVAASLVVTADDCCTHSSFLSSLALDVSPGWYDVVAYNEGTADGSTQNEFRVQVEVRW
;
A
#
# COMPACT_ATOMS: atom_id res chain seq x y z
N MET A 1 -9.22 6.85 18.50
CA MET A 1 -10.14 7.21 17.40
C MET A 1 -9.50 6.63 16.16
N GLY A 2 -10.17 5.70 15.48
CA GLY A 2 -9.59 5.01 14.33
C GLY A 2 -10.25 5.48 13.05
N GLY A 3 -9.45 5.75 12.02
CA GLY A 3 -9.90 5.97 10.66
C GLY A 3 -9.61 4.77 9.78
N SER A 4 -10.01 4.82 8.51
CA SER A 4 -9.54 3.86 7.51
C SER A 4 -9.42 4.53 6.15
N ILE A 5 -8.38 4.18 5.39
CA ILE A 5 -8.26 4.53 3.98
C ILE A 5 -8.74 3.34 3.16
N SER A 6 -9.66 3.57 2.23
CA SER A 6 -9.99 2.59 1.20
C SER A 6 -9.05 2.77 0.01
N ILE A 7 -8.41 1.68 -0.39
CA ILE A 7 -7.42 1.63 -1.46
C ILE A 7 -7.96 0.69 -2.52
N THR A 8 -8.13 1.21 -3.74
CA THR A 8 -8.62 0.44 -4.88
C THR A 8 -7.82 0.82 -6.10
N GLY A 9 -7.68 -0.12 -7.03
CA GLY A 9 -6.97 0.11 -8.26
C GLY A 9 -6.83 -1.18 -9.06
N THR A 10 -5.89 -1.15 -10.00
CA THR A 10 -5.49 -2.30 -10.80
C THR A 10 -3.99 -2.50 -10.69
N ALA A 11 -3.54 -3.73 -10.50
CA ALA A 11 -2.12 -4.07 -10.40
C ALA A 11 -1.80 -5.32 -11.24
N ALA A 12 -0.63 -5.34 -11.88
CA ALA A 12 -0.07 -6.53 -12.51
C ALA A 12 1.06 -7.07 -11.65
N VAL A 13 0.75 -8.06 -10.81
CA VAL A 13 1.66 -8.61 -9.79
C VAL A 13 1.87 -10.11 -9.98
N PRO A 14 3.12 -10.63 -9.88
CA PRO A 14 3.42 -12.03 -10.18
C PRO A 14 2.64 -13.05 -9.35
N ASP A 15 2.40 -12.75 -8.07
CA ASP A 15 1.76 -13.68 -7.12
C ASP A 15 0.36 -13.24 -6.68
N ALA A 16 -0.30 -12.37 -7.46
CA ALA A 16 -1.53 -11.68 -7.05
C ALA A 16 -1.40 -10.93 -5.71
N SER A 17 -0.17 -10.68 -5.22
CA SER A 17 0.07 -10.11 -3.89
C SER A 17 1.12 -9.01 -3.95
N PHE A 18 0.91 -7.97 -3.15
CA PHE A 18 1.85 -6.85 -2.98
C PHE A 18 1.64 -6.20 -1.61
N VAL A 19 2.57 -5.34 -1.21
CA VAL A 19 2.53 -4.62 0.06
C VAL A 19 2.08 -3.19 -0.19
N VAL A 20 1.26 -2.68 0.71
CA VAL A 20 0.95 -1.27 0.84
C VAL A 20 1.33 -0.78 2.22
N GLU A 21 2.10 0.30 2.27
CA GLU A 21 2.51 0.97 3.49
C GLU A 21 2.01 2.41 3.50
N LEU A 22 1.73 2.91 4.70
CA LEU A 22 1.59 4.32 4.97
C LEU A 22 2.86 4.79 5.66
N ARG A 23 3.60 5.71 5.04
CA ARG A 23 4.85 6.25 5.57
C ARG A 23 4.71 7.73 5.93
N ASP A 24 5.34 8.14 7.03
CA ASP A 24 5.43 9.55 7.41
C ASP A 24 6.57 10.29 6.68
N ALA A 25 6.77 11.57 7.02
CA ALA A 25 7.79 12.42 6.38
C ALA A 25 9.23 11.94 6.65
N GLU A 26 9.43 11.14 7.69
CA GLU A 26 10.69 10.52 8.05
C GLU A 26 10.85 9.12 7.42
N GLU A 27 9.96 8.72 6.49
CA GLU A 27 9.89 7.39 5.86
C GLU A 27 9.62 6.25 6.86
N THR A 28 9.10 6.56 8.05
CA THR A 28 8.73 5.54 9.03
C THR A 28 7.38 4.93 8.64
N VAL A 29 7.31 3.60 8.63
CA VAL A 29 6.07 2.87 8.36
C VAL A 29 5.11 3.03 9.54
N ALA A 30 4.07 3.84 9.35
CA ALA A 30 3.03 4.08 10.32
C ALA A 30 1.93 3.01 10.30
N ALA A 31 1.68 2.41 9.13
CA ALA A 31 0.79 1.27 8.96
C ALA A 31 1.18 0.46 7.72
N SER A 32 0.90 -0.85 7.70
CA SER A 32 1.15 -1.71 6.55
C SER A 32 0.05 -2.75 6.36
N LEU A 33 -0.13 -3.18 5.11
CA LEU A 33 -1.10 -4.19 4.71
C LEU A 33 -0.58 -4.96 3.50
N VAL A 34 -0.75 -6.28 3.52
CA VAL A 34 -0.61 -7.12 2.32
C VAL A 34 -1.93 -7.09 1.56
N VAL A 35 -1.87 -6.72 0.29
CA VAL A 35 -3.02 -6.61 -0.61
C VAL A 35 -2.99 -7.73 -1.63
N THR A 36 -4.14 -8.36 -1.85
CA THR A 36 -4.34 -9.38 -2.87
C THR A 36 -5.15 -8.80 -4.03
N ALA A 37 -4.62 -8.89 -5.24
CA ALA A 37 -5.35 -8.60 -6.47
C ALA A 37 -6.21 -9.79 -6.88
N ASP A 38 -7.25 -9.54 -7.68
CA ASP A 38 -8.23 -10.57 -8.06
C ASP A 38 -7.61 -11.73 -8.87
N ASP A 39 -6.53 -11.47 -9.62
CA ASP A 39 -5.79 -12.46 -10.40
C ASP A 39 -4.30 -12.08 -10.53
N CYS A 40 -3.42 -13.05 -10.77
CA CYS A 40 -1.98 -12.83 -10.90
C CYS A 40 -1.57 -12.59 -12.36
N CYS A 41 -0.34 -12.08 -12.55
CA CYS A 41 0.35 -11.99 -13.85
C CYS A 41 -0.31 -11.11 -14.93
N THR A 42 -1.46 -10.51 -14.65
CA THR A 42 -2.18 -9.58 -15.52
C THR A 42 -2.68 -8.39 -14.71
N HIS A 43 -3.10 -7.31 -15.36
CA HIS A 43 -3.71 -6.17 -14.66
C HIS A 43 -5.07 -6.58 -14.08
N SER A 44 -5.10 -6.77 -12.77
CA SER A 44 -6.27 -7.23 -12.03
C SER A 44 -6.70 -6.19 -11.02
N SER A 45 -8.01 -6.11 -10.78
CA SER A 45 -8.55 -5.17 -9.80
C SER A 45 -8.20 -5.62 -8.37
N PHE A 46 -8.20 -4.66 -7.45
CA PHE A 46 -8.14 -4.93 -6.01
C PHE A 46 -8.93 -3.89 -5.23
N LEU A 47 -9.34 -4.28 -4.03
CA LEU A 47 -9.95 -3.41 -3.04
C LEU A 47 -9.45 -3.83 -1.66
N SER A 48 -8.98 -2.86 -0.88
CA SER A 48 -8.50 -3.09 0.48
C SER A 48 -8.75 -1.88 1.36
N SER A 49 -8.74 -2.10 2.67
CA SER A 49 -8.91 -1.04 3.66
C SER A 49 -7.75 -1.06 4.65
N LEU A 50 -7.01 0.03 4.73
CA LEU A 50 -5.94 0.20 5.69
C LEU A 50 -6.49 0.96 6.90
N ALA A 51 -6.46 0.33 8.07
CA ALA A 51 -6.83 0.98 9.32
C ALA A 51 -5.78 2.04 9.70
N LEU A 52 -6.24 3.20 10.13
CA LEU A 52 -5.42 4.32 10.56
C LEU A 52 -5.54 4.53 12.06
N ASP A 53 -4.41 4.48 12.75
CA ASP A 53 -4.23 4.97 14.11
C ASP A 53 -3.00 5.89 14.15
N VAL A 54 -3.11 6.99 13.40
CA VAL A 54 -2.01 7.94 13.17
C VAL A 54 -2.43 9.38 13.49
N SER A 55 -1.45 10.24 13.72
CA SER A 55 -1.71 11.68 13.89
C SER A 55 -2.15 12.30 12.56
N PRO A 56 -2.93 13.39 12.56
CA PRO A 56 -3.21 14.11 11.32
C PRO A 56 -1.91 14.75 10.77
N GLY A 57 -1.76 14.76 9.45
CA GLY A 57 -0.52 15.14 8.79
C GLY A 57 -0.44 14.63 7.35
N TRP A 58 0.71 14.88 6.71
CA TRP A 58 1.02 14.36 5.39
C TRP A 58 1.68 12.99 5.50
N TYR A 59 1.23 12.06 4.67
CA TYR A 59 1.75 10.69 4.60
C TYR A 59 1.87 10.28 3.13
N ASP A 60 2.75 9.33 2.85
CA ASP A 60 2.81 8.66 1.56
C ASP A 60 2.21 7.25 1.66
N VAL A 61 1.24 6.96 0.79
CA VAL A 61 0.79 5.59 0.54
C VAL A 61 1.75 4.99 -0.48
N VAL A 62 2.54 4.02 -0.07
CA VAL A 62 3.57 3.36 -0.87
C VAL A 62 3.13 1.94 -1.17
N ALA A 63 2.95 1.61 -2.45
CA ALA A 63 2.63 0.25 -2.90
C ALA A 63 3.82 -0.34 -3.64
N TYR A 64 4.19 -1.59 -3.33
CA TYR A 64 5.31 -2.27 -3.98
C TYR A 64 5.15 -3.79 -3.90
N ASN A 65 5.82 -4.52 -4.79
CA ASN A 65 5.94 -5.98 -4.67
C ASN A 65 7.36 -6.35 -4.25
N GLU A 66 7.51 -7.48 -3.57
CA GLU A 66 8.81 -8.02 -3.21
C GLU A 66 9.32 -8.96 -4.31
N GLY A 67 10.61 -8.86 -4.62
CA GLY A 67 11.29 -9.74 -5.57
C GLY A 67 11.35 -11.15 -5.01
N THR A 68 10.79 -12.12 -5.72
CA THR A 68 10.76 -13.53 -5.29
C THR A 68 12.14 -14.16 -5.11
N ALA A 69 13.18 -13.59 -5.75
CA ALA A 69 14.54 -14.10 -5.69
C ALA A 69 15.36 -13.57 -4.49
N ASP A 70 15.12 -12.33 -4.07
CA ASP A 70 16.02 -11.60 -3.15
C ASP A 70 15.29 -10.72 -2.11
N GLY A 71 13.95 -10.69 -2.13
CA GLY A 71 13.15 -9.83 -1.26
C GLY A 71 13.28 -8.34 -1.56
N SER A 72 13.85 -7.96 -2.70
CA SER A 72 14.01 -6.55 -3.08
C SER A 72 12.66 -5.88 -3.29
N THR A 73 12.54 -4.61 -2.88
CA THR A 73 11.39 -3.78 -3.26
C THR A 73 11.41 -3.53 -4.77
N GLN A 74 10.30 -3.84 -5.44
CA GLN A 74 10.13 -3.66 -6.89
C GLN A 74 8.81 -2.95 -7.20
N ASN A 75 8.79 -2.27 -8.36
CA ASN A 75 7.63 -1.53 -8.90
C ASN A 75 6.96 -0.61 -7.87
N GLU A 76 7.78 0.08 -7.07
CA GLU A 76 7.28 1.00 -6.05
C GLU A 76 6.50 2.15 -6.70
N PHE A 77 5.31 2.41 -6.16
CA PHE A 77 4.46 3.52 -6.54
C PHE A 77 4.00 4.27 -5.28
N ARG A 78 3.96 5.60 -5.35
CA ARG A 78 3.67 6.46 -4.20
C ARG A 78 2.56 7.46 -4.50
N VAL A 79 1.68 7.66 -3.52
CA VAL A 79 0.66 8.70 -3.52
C VAL A 79 0.69 9.43 -2.19
N GLN A 80 0.96 10.72 -2.22
CA GLN A 80 0.88 11.56 -1.04
C GLN A 80 -0.58 11.84 -0.68
N VAL A 81 -0.91 11.69 0.60
CA VAL A 81 -2.24 11.93 1.17
C VAL A 81 -2.13 12.79 2.42
N GLU A 82 -3.18 13.56 2.69
CA GLU A 82 -3.32 14.32 3.93
C GLU A 82 -4.36 13.64 4.83
N VAL A 83 -3.94 13.22 6.01
CA VAL A 83 -4.83 12.69 7.05
C VAL A 83 -5.33 13.86 7.88
N ARG A 84 -6.66 14.03 7.93
CA ARG A 84 -7.37 15.05 8.72
C ARG A 84 -8.44 14.37 9.56
N TRP A 85 -8.67 14.88 10.78
CA TRP A 85 -9.74 14.44 11.69
C TRP A 85 -10.76 15.56 11.89
#